data_AF-A0A3B0RUQ0-F1
#
_entry.id   AF-A0A3B0RUQ0-F1
#
_cell.length_a   1.000
_cell.length_b   1.000
_cell.length_c   1.000
_cell.angle_alpha   90.00
_cell.angle_beta   90.00
_cell.angle_gamma   90.00
#
_symmetry.space_group_name_H-M   'P 1'
#
loop_
_entity.id
_entity.type
_entity.pdbx_description
1 polymer ?
#
loop_
_entity_poly.entity_id
_entity_poly.type
_entity_poly.pdbx_seq_one_letter_code
_entity_poly.pdbx_strand_id
1 'polypeptide(L)' 'MARTNPLQFIQQTRSEVSKIVWPTRREVMLTTVMVFIMASLTAIFFSLIDLAIRNGLTGILNLFG' A
#
# COMPACT_ATOMS: atom_id res chain seq x y z
N MET A 1 -33.10 -26.49 10.70
CA MET A 1 -32.11 -25.62 10.03
C MET A 1 -32.25 -24.20 10.56
N ALA A 2 -31.11 -23.55 10.85
CA ALA A 2 -30.93 -22.15 11.22
C ALA A 2 -31.74 -21.60 12.42
N ARG A 3 -31.17 -21.72 13.63
CA ARG A 3 -31.25 -20.62 14.61
C ARG A 3 -29.83 -20.12 14.78
N THR A 4 -29.47 -19.05 14.07
CA THR A 4 -28.25 -18.30 14.35
C THR A 4 -28.43 -17.72 15.74
N ASN A 5 -28.06 -18.49 16.76
CA ASN A 5 -28.16 -18.07 18.14
C ASN A 5 -27.10 -16.96 18.32
N PRO A 6 -27.50 -15.68 18.44
CA PRO A 6 -26.55 -14.56 18.44
C PRO A 6 -25.51 -14.70 19.56
N LEU A 7 -25.85 -15.41 20.64
CA LEU A 7 -24.94 -15.76 21.72
C LEU A 7 -23.81 -16.71 21.27
N GLN A 8 -24.10 -17.70 20.42
CA GLN A 8 -23.08 -18.60 19.87
C GLN A 8 -22.19 -17.89 18.84
N PHE A 9 -22.74 -16.96 18.07
CA PHE A 9 -21.98 -16.15 17.11
C PHE A 9 -20.93 -15.27 17.80
N ILE A 10 -21.27 -14.66 18.94
CA ILE A 10 -20.32 -13.88 19.75
C ILE A 10 -19.21 -14.77 20.31
N GLN A 11 -19.54 -15.98 20.77
CA GLN A 11 -18.55 -16.95 21.26
C GLN A 11 -17.59 -17.40 20.14
N GLN A 12 -18.12 -17.68 18.95
CA GLN A 12 -17.32 -18.02 17.77
C GLN A 12 -16.41 -16.84 17.36
N THR A 13 -16.95 -15.61 17.32
CA THR A 13 -16.19 -14.40 16.97
C THR A 13 -15.06 -14.16 17.97
N ARG A 14 -15.30 -14.29 19.27
CA ARG A 14 -14.24 -14.17 20.29
C ARG A 14 -13.14 -15.22 20.09
N SER A 15 -13.52 -16.45 19.74
CA SER A 15 -12.57 -17.53 19.45
C SER A 15 -11.75 -17.30 18.18
N GLU A 16 -12.29 -16.61 17.17
CA GLU A 16 -11.54 -16.23 15.97
C GLU A 16 -10.67 -15.00 16.21
N VAL A 17 -11.17 -14.00 16.95
CA VAL A 17 -10.40 -12.82 17.34
C VAL A 17 -9.18 -13.19 18.17
N SER A 18 -9.25 -14.23 19.01
CA SER A 18 -8.08 -14.71 19.75
C SER A 18 -6.97 -15.32 18.88
N LYS A 19 -7.26 -15.68 17.62
CA LYS A 19 -6.25 -16.16 16.67
C LYS A 19 -5.50 -15.02 15.99
N ILE A 20 -5.93 -13.77 16.17
CA ILE A 20 -5.28 -12.59 15.61
C ILE A 20 -3.97 -12.37 16.36
N VAL A 21 -2.86 -12.73 15.72
CA VAL A 21 -1.52 -12.40 16.21
C VAL A 21 -1.20 -10.99 15.74
N TRP A 22 -1.14 -10.05 16.68
CA TRP A 22 -0.71 -8.69 16.36
C TRP A 22 0.80 -8.66 16.15
N PRO A 23 1.27 -8.08 15.03
CA PRO A 23 2.69 -8.01 14.72
C PRO A 23 3.42 -7.18 15.77
N THR A 24 4.66 -7.55 16.05
CA THR A 24 5.50 -6.78 16.96
C THR A 24 5.85 -5.42 16.34
N ARG A 25 6.14 -4.40 17.17
CA ARG A 25 6.56 -3.07 16.67
C ARG A 25 7.74 -3.17 15.70
N ARG A 26 8.62 -4.17 15.89
CA ARG A 26 9.76 -4.43 15.01
C ARG A 26 9.32 -4.92 13.62
N GLU A 27 8.37 -5.84 13.54
CA GLU A 27 7.84 -6.33 12.26
C GLU A 27 7.12 -5.23 11.48
N VAL A 28 6.35 -4.38 12.18
CA VAL A 28 5.68 -3.23 11.55
C VAL A 28 6.71 -2.27 10.97
N MET A 29 7.78 -1.97 11.70
CA MET A 29 8.85 -1.11 11.19
C MET A 29 9.57 -1.71 9.97
N LEU A 30 9.87 -3.02 10.01
CA LEU A 30 10.55 -3.69 8.90
C LEU A 30 9.70 -3.71 7.63
N THR A 31 8.42 -4.07 7.74
CA THR A 31 7.49 -4.07 6.60
C THR A 31 7.24 -2.66 6.06
N THR A 32 7.14 -1.66 6.94
CA THR A 32 7.04 -0.24 6.54
C THR A 32 8.25 0.23 5.75
N VAL A 33 9.47 -0.09 6.21
CA VAL A 33 10.71 0.27 5.50
C VAL A 33 10.78 -0.41 4.14
N MET A 34 10.38 -1.68 4.04
CA MET A 34 10.35 -2.40 2.77
C MET A 34 9.42 -1.71 1.76
N VAL A 35 8.21 -1.33 2.19
CA VAL A 35 7.26 -0.59 1.34
C VAL A 35 7.81 0.79 0.97
N PHE A 36 8.44 1.49 1.92
CA PHE A 36 9.02 2.80 1.70
C PHE A 36 10.12 2.78 0.62
N ILE A 37 10.97 1.76 0.62
CA ILE A 37 12.00 1.57 -0.41
C ILE A 37 11.36 1.39 -1.79
N MET A 38 10.37 0.49 -1.92
CA MET A 38 9.68 0.23 -3.19
C MET A 38 8.94 1.48 -3.71
N ALA A 39 8.27 2.21 -2.82
CA ALA A 39 7.61 3.46 -3.14
C ALA A 39 8.62 4.53 -3.58
N SER A 40 9.75 4.67 -2.89
CA SER A 40 10.80 5.65 -3.21
C SER A 40 11.44 5.38 -4.58
N LEU A 41 11.74 4.12 -4.89
CA LEU A 41 12.24 3.71 -6.21
C LEU A 41 11.26 4.08 -7.33
N THR A 42 9.99 3.78 -7.12
CA THR A 42 8.92 4.08 -8.08
C THR A 42 8.74 5.60 -8.26
N ALA A 43 8.82 6.36 -7.17
CA ALA A 43 8.71 7.82 -7.19
C ALA A 43 9.86 8.47 -7.99
N ILE A 44 11.09 7.97 -7.82
CA ILE A 44 12.24 8.44 -8.61
C ILE A 44 12.04 8.13 -10.09
N PHE A 45 11.59 6.91 -10.42
CA PHE A 45 11.33 6.52 -11.81
C PHE A 45 10.28 7.41 -12.47
N PHE A 46 9.14 7.65 -11.82
CA PHE A 46 8.13 8.57 -12.34
C PHE A 46 8.68 9.99 -12.48
N SER A 47 9.37 10.51 -11.46
CA SER A 47 9.96 11.85 -11.52
C SER A 47 10.91 12.05 -12.71
N LEU A 48 11.69 11.03 -13.10
CA LEU A 48 12.57 11.09 -14.26
C LEU A 48 11.77 11.12 -15.57
N ILE A 49 10.70 10.32 -15.66
CA ILE A 49 9.81 10.29 -16.83
C ILE A 49 9.07 11.62 -16.97
N ASP A 50 8.53 12.16 -15.89
CA ASP A 50 7.86 13.47 -15.90
C ASP A 50 8.80 14.57 -16.42
N LEU A 51 10.07 14.55 -16.01
CA LEU A 51 11.07 15.49 -16.47
C LEU A 51 11.42 15.28 -17.96
N ALA A 52 11.58 14.03 -18.38
CA ALA A 52 11.86 13.69 -19.78
C ALA A 52 10.72 14.13 -20.70
N ILE A 53 9.47 13.85 -20.30
CA ILE A 53 8.27 14.25 -21.05
C ILE A 53 8.16 15.78 -21.10
N ARG A 54 8.36 16.48 -19.97
CA ARG A 54 8.34 17.96 -19.95
C ARG A 54 9.37 18.55 -20.90
N ASN A 55 10.62 18.12 -20.79
CA ASN A 55 11.70 18.63 -21.64
C ASN A 55 11.47 18.29 -23.11
N GLY A 56 10.97 17.09 -23.40
CA GLY A 56 10.61 16.68 -24.76
C GLY A 56 9.48 17.51 -25.34
N LEU A 57 8.40 17.75 -24.58
CA LEU A 57 7.30 18.60 -25.01
C LEU A 57 7.76 20.03 -25.26
N THR A 58 8.54 20.62 -24.35
CA THR A 58 9.06 21.98 -24.52
C THR A 58 9.98 22.08 -25.73
N GLY A 59 10.83 21.06 -25.98
CA GLY A 59 11.66 21.01 -27.19
C GLY A 59 10.85 20.96 -28.48
N ILE A 60 9.80 20.14 -28.51
CA ILE A 60 8.89 20.03 -29.66
C ILE A 60 8.13 21.34 -29.86
N LEU A 61 7.56 21.93 -28.80
CA LEU A 61 6.79 23.17 -28.89
C LEU A 61 7.66 24.34 -29.38
N ASN A 62 8.93 24.41 -28.97
CA ASN A 62 9.88 25.42 -29.46
C ASN A 62 10.37 25.18 -30.91
N LEU A 63 10.17 23.98 -31.45
CA LEU A 63 10.48 23.64 -32.85
C LEU A 63 9.33 23.98 -33.80
N PHE A 64 8.09 23.99 -33.31
CA PHE A 64 6.88 24.23 -34.12
C PHE A 64 6.26 25.62 -33.89
N GLY A 65 6.56 26.31 -32.80
CA GLY A 65 6.20 27.72 -32.55
C GLY A 65 7.37 28.65 -32.80
#